data_AF-A0A133QBV5-F1
#
_entry.id   AF-A0A133QBV5-F1
#
_cell.length_a   1.000
_cell.length_b   1.000
_cell.length_c   1.000
_cell.angle_alpha   90.00
_cell.angle_beta   90.00
_cell.angle_gamma   90.00
#
_symmetry.space_group_name_H-M   'P 1'
#
loop_
_entity.id
_entity.type
_entity.pdbx_description
1 polymer ?
#
loop_
_entity_poly.entity_id
_entity_poly.type
_entity_poly.pdbx_seq_one_letter_code
_entity_poly.pdbx_strand_id
1 'polypeptide(L)'
;MVEMKYNFKHKVQSTGKKLVDCKIYYFYFIGSIVVFLGIISCESHKKSGAEIICGDSYCFWKTKEHEDDNHFIYYYFNKDGQWFIYEHIDRNKIQKYYLRDQLWSEKWSLYNDSLLILGGDKYNIKSISDSVIVISSYDSIYKLYKIDKKSKTFRMLQNTLNNDI
;
A
#
# COMPACT_ATOMS: atom_id res chain seq x y z
N MET A 1 -45.55 -30.09 58.10
CA MET A 1 -44.69 -30.49 56.97
C MET A 1 -45.10 -29.78 55.66
N VAL A 2 -45.32 -28.45 55.68
CA VAL A 2 -45.84 -27.69 54.51
C VAL A 2 -44.96 -26.46 54.19
N GLU A 3 -44.30 -25.85 55.17
CA GLU A 3 -43.45 -24.66 54.94
C GLU A 3 -42.16 -24.92 54.13
N MET A 4 -41.54 -26.10 54.24
CA MET A 4 -40.29 -26.37 53.53
C MET A 4 -40.46 -26.47 52.01
N LYS A 5 -41.62 -26.88 51.50
CA LYS A 5 -41.86 -27.03 50.05
C LYS A 5 -41.96 -25.68 49.32
N TYR A 6 -42.51 -24.66 49.99
CA TYR A 6 -42.67 -23.33 49.38
C TYR A 6 -41.33 -22.60 49.22
N ASN A 7 -40.46 -22.67 50.23
CA ASN A 7 -39.14 -22.03 50.20
C ASN A 7 -38.19 -22.65 49.16
N PHE A 8 -38.28 -23.97 48.93
CA PHE A 8 -37.46 -24.63 47.91
C PHE A 8 -37.88 -24.24 46.48
N LYS A 9 -39.18 -24.18 46.21
CA LYS A 9 -39.73 -23.83 44.88
C LYS A 9 -39.38 -22.39 44.48
N HIS A 10 -39.48 -21.45 45.42
CA HIS A 10 -39.12 -20.04 45.19
C HIS A 10 -37.62 -19.84 44.96
N LYS A 11 -36.77 -20.59 45.69
CA LYS A 11 -35.31 -20.53 45.54
C LYS A 11 -34.86 -21.10 44.19
N VAL A 12 -35.46 -22.20 43.73
CA VAL A 12 -35.19 -22.79 42.40
C VAL A 12 -35.64 -21.87 41.25
N GLN A 13 -36.83 -21.25 41.35
CA GLN A 13 -37.32 -20.29 40.36
C GLN A 13 -36.46 -19.02 40.28
N SER A 14 -36.02 -18.49 41.43
CA SER A 14 -35.12 -17.34 41.53
C SER A 14 -33.75 -17.61 40.90
N THR A 15 -33.19 -18.80 41.16
CA THR A 15 -31.88 -19.21 40.62
C THR A 15 -31.96 -19.47 39.12
N GLY A 16 -33.05 -20.06 38.64
CA GLY A 16 -33.31 -20.26 37.20
C GLY A 16 -33.43 -18.94 36.44
N LYS A 17 -34.16 -17.95 36.98
CA LYS A 17 -34.32 -16.63 36.36
C LYS A 17 -32.98 -15.89 36.23
N LYS A 18 -32.17 -15.88 37.30
CA LYS A 18 -30.79 -15.32 37.27
C LYS A 18 -29.88 -15.99 36.24
N LEU A 19 -30.00 -17.31 36.05
CA LEU A 19 -29.21 -18.06 35.07
C LEU A 19 -29.61 -17.73 33.63
N VAL A 20 -30.91 -17.56 33.35
CA VAL A 20 -31.41 -17.14 32.04
C VAL A 20 -31.01 -15.71 31.74
N ASP A 21 -31.14 -14.79 32.70
CA ASP A 21 -30.71 -13.40 32.55
C ASP A 21 -29.20 -13.33 32.27
N CYS A 22 -28.38 -14.08 33.01
CA CYS A 22 -26.93 -14.12 32.81
C CYS A 22 -26.53 -14.65 31.42
N LYS A 23 -27.24 -15.67 30.90
CA LYS A 23 -27.06 -16.15 29.52
C LYS A 23 -27.45 -15.09 28.48
N ILE A 24 -28.56 -14.39 28.71
CA ILE A 24 -29.01 -13.31 27.83
C ILE A 24 -27.97 -12.18 27.79
N TYR A 25 -27.45 -11.75 28.94
CA TYR A 25 -26.36 -10.76 28.99
C TYR A 25 -25.09 -11.25 28.29
N TYR A 26 -24.75 -12.54 28.41
CA TYR A 26 -23.60 -13.11 27.72
C TYR A 26 -23.77 -13.12 26.19
N PHE A 27 -24.97 -13.44 25.69
CA PHE A 27 -25.28 -13.35 24.26
C PHE A 27 -25.22 -11.91 23.73
N TYR A 28 -25.75 -10.93 24.48
CA TYR A 28 -25.62 -9.52 24.12
C TYR A 28 -24.17 -9.01 24.19
N PHE A 29 -23.38 -9.51 25.13
CA PHE A 29 -21.96 -9.16 25.27
C PHE A 29 -21.12 -9.69 24.09
N ILE A 30 -21.32 -10.96 23.70
CA ILE A 30 -20.65 -11.52 22.51
C ILE A 30 -21.11 -10.81 21.23
N GLY A 31 -22.41 -10.56 21.08
CA GLY A 31 -22.94 -9.83 19.93
C GLY A 31 -22.33 -8.43 19.81
N SER A 32 -22.18 -7.72 20.94
CA SER A 32 -21.51 -6.42 21.01
C SER A 32 -20.05 -6.51 20.57
N ILE A 33 -19.28 -7.50 21.05
CA ILE A 33 -17.88 -7.71 20.65
C ILE A 33 -17.74 -7.93 19.13
N VAL A 34 -18.62 -8.73 18.53
CA VAL A 34 -18.59 -8.99 17.07
C VAL A 34 -18.86 -7.72 16.27
N VAL A 35 -19.78 -6.87 16.73
CA VAL A 35 -20.06 -5.57 16.09
C VAL A 35 -18.88 -4.61 16.24
N PHE A 36 -18.25 -4.54 17.42
CA PHE A 36 -17.06 -3.71 17.63
C PHE A 36 -15.87 -4.17 16.78
N LEU A 37 -15.64 -5.48 16.63
CA LEU A 37 -14.60 -6.02 15.75
C LEU A 37 -14.88 -5.74 14.27
N GLY A 38 -16.14 -5.77 13.85
CA GLY A 38 -16.55 -5.41 12.49
C GLY A 38 -16.30 -3.95 12.13
N ILE A 39 -16.46 -3.04 13.10
CA ILE A 39 -16.20 -1.60 12.90
C ILE A 39 -14.69 -1.34 12.78
N ILE A 40 -13.85 -2.00 13.60
CA ILE A 40 -12.38 -1.86 13.54
C ILE A 40 -11.81 -2.45 12.23
N SER A 41 -12.42 -3.53 11.71
CA SER A 41 -11.97 -4.15 10.46
C SER A 41 -12.31 -3.33 9.20
N CYS A 42 -13.19 -2.33 9.31
CA CYS A 42 -13.66 -1.55 8.16
C CYS A 42 -12.94 -0.20 8.00
N GLU A 43 -11.91 0.05 8.82
CA GLU A 43 -11.03 1.19 8.64
C GLU A 43 -10.17 0.94 7.40
N SER A 44 -10.52 1.60 6.29
CA SER A 44 -9.80 1.50 5.03
C SER A 44 -8.34 1.86 5.29
N HIS A 45 -7.47 0.85 5.34
CA HIS A 45 -6.04 1.05 5.56
C HIS A 45 -5.51 2.00 4.48
N LYS A 46 -5.32 3.26 4.84
CA LYS A 46 -4.80 4.27 3.93
C LYS A 46 -3.36 3.89 3.65
N LYS A 47 -3.07 3.49 2.42
CA LYS A 47 -1.70 3.13 2.03
C LYS A 47 -0.76 4.30 2.29
N SER A 48 0.42 3.99 2.83
CA SER A 48 1.48 4.98 2.97
C SER A 48 2.00 5.42 1.60
N GLY A 49 2.65 6.59 1.51
CA GLY A 49 3.27 7.01 0.26
C GLY A 49 4.31 6.01 -0.25
N ALA A 50 5.09 5.41 0.66
CA ALA A 50 6.05 4.36 0.31
C ALA A 50 5.37 3.13 -0.31
N GLU A 51 4.28 2.63 0.30
CA GLU A 51 3.48 1.52 -0.25
C GLU A 51 2.89 1.83 -1.62
N ILE A 52 2.54 3.09 -1.89
CA ILE A 52 2.08 3.49 -3.22
C ILE A 52 3.24 3.43 -4.23
N ILE A 53 4.40 3.99 -3.88
CA ILE A 53 5.58 4.07 -4.76
C ILE A 53 6.10 2.69 -5.15
N CYS A 54 6.29 1.79 -4.18
CA CYS A 54 6.86 0.46 -4.44
C CYS A 54 5.80 -0.63 -4.65
N GLY A 55 4.52 -0.36 -4.41
CA GLY A 55 3.48 -1.39 -4.47
C GLY A 55 3.72 -2.53 -3.47
N ASP A 56 3.17 -3.71 -3.75
CA ASP A 56 3.25 -4.86 -2.83
C ASP A 56 4.68 -5.43 -2.73
N SER A 57 5.45 -5.36 -3.83
CA SER A 57 6.83 -5.85 -3.91
C SER A 57 7.71 -4.91 -4.71
N TYR A 58 7.24 -4.57 -5.90
CA TYR A 58 7.81 -3.53 -6.74
C TYR A 58 6.74 -2.89 -7.64
N CYS A 59 7.07 -1.73 -8.19
CA CYS A 59 6.23 -1.00 -9.11
C CYS A 59 7.07 -0.30 -10.18
N PHE A 60 6.51 -0.24 -11.39
CA PHE A 60 7.05 0.55 -12.48
C PHE A 60 6.20 1.79 -12.72
N TRP A 61 6.86 2.91 -12.94
CA TRP A 61 6.29 4.21 -13.26
C TRP A 61 6.89 4.71 -14.57
N LYS A 62 6.13 5.50 -15.33
CA LYS A 62 6.62 6.12 -16.56
C LYS A 62 6.46 7.63 -16.50
N THR A 63 7.40 8.35 -17.09
CA THR A 63 7.32 9.79 -17.28
C THR A 63 7.79 10.16 -18.68
N LYS A 64 7.46 11.38 -19.09
CA LYS A 64 8.07 12.04 -20.24
C LYS A 64 8.88 13.22 -19.71
N GLU A 65 10.03 13.52 -20.30
CA GLU A 65 10.76 14.75 -19.96
C GLU A 65 9.98 15.98 -20.45
N HIS A 66 9.47 15.92 -21.69
CA HIS A 66 8.61 16.95 -22.27
C HIS A 66 7.28 16.37 -22.77
N GLU A 67 6.20 17.16 -22.76
CA GLU A 67 4.87 16.69 -23.19
C GLU A 67 4.85 16.18 -24.64
N ASP A 68 5.65 16.84 -25.49
CA ASP A 68 5.82 16.55 -26.91
C ASP A 68 6.78 15.38 -27.18
N ASP A 69 7.44 14.83 -26.15
CA ASP A 69 8.36 13.72 -26.34
C ASP A 69 7.61 12.44 -26.70
N ASN A 70 8.17 11.73 -27.67
CA ASN A 70 7.76 10.38 -28.02
C ASN A 70 8.47 9.32 -27.16
N HIS A 71 9.44 9.73 -26.34
CA HIS A 71 10.22 8.85 -25.49
C HIS A 71 9.68 8.85 -24.07
N PHE A 72 9.54 7.65 -23.49
CA PHE A 72 9.19 7.48 -22.09
C PHE A 72 10.40 6.97 -21.33
N ILE A 73 10.64 7.56 -20.17
CA ILE A 73 11.58 7.05 -19.17
C ILE A 73 10.78 6.26 -18.15
N TYR A 74 11.30 5.10 -17.75
CA TYR A 74 10.64 4.21 -16.80
C TYR A 74 11.44 4.12 -15.51
N TYR A 75 10.75 4.23 -14.38
CA TYR A 75 11.32 4.12 -13.05
C TYR A 75 10.82 2.84 -12.39
N TYR A 76 11.74 2.07 -11.84
CA TYR A 76 11.47 0.93 -10.98
C TYR A 76 11.67 1.32 -9.52
N PHE A 77 10.78 0.86 -8.64
CA PHE A 77 10.94 0.95 -7.20
C PHE A 77 10.56 -0.38 -6.57
N ASN A 78 11.36 -0.86 -5.61
CA ASN A 78 10.99 -2.00 -4.78
C ASN A 78 10.88 -1.63 -3.30
N LYS A 79 10.25 -2.53 -2.54
CA LYS A 79 10.06 -2.39 -1.09
C LYS A 79 11.37 -2.41 -0.29
N ASP A 80 12.43 -2.97 -0.86
CA ASP A 80 13.75 -3.09 -0.22
C ASP A 80 14.58 -1.80 -0.38
N GLY A 81 13.99 -0.77 -0.97
CA GLY A 81 14.61 0.55 -1.12
C GLY A 81 15.50 0.68 -2.35
N GLN A 82 15.39 -0.21 -3.34
CA GLN A 82 16.12 -0.12 -4.60
C GLN A 82 15.30 0.57 -5.69
N TRP A 83 15.98 1.34 -6.54
CA TRP A 83 15.38 2.00 -7.70
C TRP A 83 16.28 1.91 -8.92
N PHE A 84 15.68 1.82 -10.10
CA PHE A 84 16.39 1.80 -11.39
C PHE A 84 15.66 2.66 -12.42
N ILE A 85 16.39 3.09 -13.44
CA ILE A 85 15.83 3.72 -14.64
C ILE A 85 15.95 2.75 -15.80
N TYR A 86 14.93 2.71 -16.64
CA TYR A 86 14.92 2.01 -17.91
C TYR A 86 14.49 2.94 -19.04
N GLU A 87 15.04 2.70 -20.23
CA GLU A 87 14.73 3.45 -21.44
C GLU A 87 14.47 2.50 -22.61
N HIS A 88 13.75 2.99 -23.62
CA HIS A 88 13.61 2.27 -24.88
C HIS A 88 14.86 2.43 -25.75
N ILE A 89 15.46 1.33 -26.17
CA ILE A 89 16.44 1.36 -27.28
C ILE A 89 15.68 1.38 -28.61
N ASP A 90 14.64 0.56 -28.71
CA ASP A 90 13.76 0.44 -29.87
C ASP A 90 12.33 0.05 -29.42
N ARG A 91 11.40 -0.09 -30.38
CA ARG A 91 9.98 -0.39 -30.11
C ARG A 91 9.74 -1.69 -29.31
N ASN A 92 10.67 -2.64 -29.35
CA ASN A 92 10.55 -3.97 -28.76
C ASN A 92 11.63 -4.28 -27.73
N LYS A 93 12.55 -3.35 -27.44
CA LYS A 93 13.63 -3.54 -26.49
C LYS A 93 13.74 -2.37 -25.50
N ILE A 94 13.74 -2.74 -24.22
CA ILE A 94 14.01 -1.85 -23.09
C ILE A 94 15.29 -2.32 -22.42
N GLN A 95 16.14 -1.38 -22.01
CA GLN A 95 17.34 -1.65 -21.23
C GLN A 95 17.35 -0.83 -19.96
N LYS A 96 18.09 -1.33 -18.95
CA LYS A 96 18.46 -0.52 -17.79
C LYS A 96 19.38 0.61 -18.26
N TYR A 97 19.06 1.80 -17.81
CA TYR A 97 19.82 3.01 -18.13
C TYR A 97 21.04 3.09 -17.22
N TYR A 98 22.22 3.22 -17.84
CA TYR A 98 23.49 3.40 -17.14
C TYR A 98 24.11 4.72 -17.61
N LEU A 99 24.11 5.74 -16.74
CA LEU A 99 24.90 6.94 -16.96
C LEU A 99 26.39 6.58 -16.85
N ARG A 100 27.12 6.72 -17.96
CA ARG A 100 28.52 6.27 -18.09
C ARG A 100 29.46 6.83 -17.02
N ASP A 101 29.15 8.01 -16.47
CA ASP A 101 30.04 8.74 -15.57
C ASP A 101 29.43 9.04 -14.19
N GLN A 102 28.20 8.58 -13.91
CA GLN A 102 27.49 8.92 -12.67
C GLN A 102 26.94 7.66 -12.00
N LEU A 103 27.65 7.18 -10.98
CA LEU A 103 27.19 6.12 -10.09
C LEU A 103 26.17 6.71 -9.12
N TRP A 104 24.92 6.85 -9.56
CA TRP A 104 23.84 7.11 -8.62
C TRP A 104 23.73 5.92 -7.68
N SER A 105 23.59 6.21 -6.39
CA SER A 105 23.20 5.17 -5.45
C SER A 105 21.82 4.65 -5.90
N GLU A 106 21.74 3.36 -6.21
CA GLU A 106 20.48 2.69 -6.59
C GLU A 106 19.57 2.47 -5.35
N LYS A 107 19.60 3.40 -4.41
CA LYS A 107 18.76 3.45 -3.22
C LYS A 107 17.81 4.63 -3.28
N TRP A 108 16.56 4.37 -2.93
CA TRP A 108 15.55 5.39 -2.73
C TRP A 108 15.07 5.41 -1.27
N SER A 109 14.56 6.56 -0.85
CA SER A 109 13.87 6.69 0.43
C SER A 109 12.82 7.78 0.35
N LEU A 110 11.81 7.70 1.21
CA LEU A 110 10.75 8.69 1.33
C LEU A 110 10.69 9.21 2.75
N TYR A 111 10.78 10.53 2.92
CA TYR A 111 10.69 11.19 4.22
C TYR A 111 9.34 11.89 4.38
N ASN A 112 8.58 11.49 5.39
CA ASN A 112 7.27 12.06 5.77
C ASN A 112 6.32 12.27 4.58
N ASP A 113 6.28 11.33 3.63
CA ASP A 113 5.48 11.39 2.38
C ASP A 113 5.63 12.70 1.56
N SER A 114 6.69 13.47 1.81
CA SER A 114 6.87 14.82 1.26
C SER A 114 8.18 14.99 0.48
N LEU A 115 9.19 14.17 0.78
CA LEU A 115 10.49 14.25 0.13
C LEU A 115 10.95 12.87 -0.32
N LEU A 116 10.98 12.67 -1.63
CA LEU A 116 11.53 11.49 -2.29
C LEU A 116 13.02 11.73 -2.57
N ILE A 117 13.87 10.80 -2.14
CA ILE A 117 15.32 10.86 -2.38
C ILE A 117 15.69 9.72 -3.32
N LEU A 118 16.31 10.03 -4.45
CA LEU A 118 16.76 9.07 -5.48
C LEU A 118 18.27 9.23 -5.68
N GLY A 119 19.06 8.27 -5.20
CA GLY A 119 20.52 8.31 -5.42
C GLY A 119 21.26 9.54 -4.90
N GLY A 120 20.64 10.30 -4.00
CA GLY A 120 21.15 11.56 -3.45
C GLY A 120 20.34 12.78 -3.86
N ASP A 121 19.63 12.70 -4.99
CA ASP A 121 18.79 13.79 -5.49
C ASP A 121 17.46 13.86 -4.74
N LYS A 122 17.00 15.10 -4.51
CA LYS A 122 15.86 15.40 -3.66
C LYS A 122 14.70 15.94 -4.49
N TYR A 123 13.55 15.28 -4.36
CA TYR A 123 12.32 15.62 -5.05
C TYR A 123 11.19 15.83 -4.05
N ASN A 124 10.55 17.00 -4.09
CA ASN A 124 9.38 17.27 -3.26
C ASN A 124 8.15 16.60 -3.87
N ILE A 125 7.45 15.78 -3.10
CA ILE A 125 6.16 15.21 -3.48
C ILE A 125 5.09 16.31 -3.38
N LYS A 126 4.44 16.60 -4.51
CA LYS A 126 3.28 17.50 -4.56
C LYS A 126 1.98 16.74 -4.36
N SER A 127 1.89 15.54 -4.92
CA SER A 127 0.78 14.62 -4.68
C SER A 127 1.19 13.18 -4.96
N ILE A 128 0.53 12.25 -4.28
CA ILE A 128 0.73 10.82 -4.43
C ILE A 128 -0.61 10.09 -4.44
N SER A 129 -0.78 9.19 -5.41
CA SER A 129 -1.98 8.38 -5.59
C SER A 129 -1.62 7.03 -6.20
N ASP A 130 -2.56 6.08 -6.18
CA ASP A 130 -2.37 4.75 -6.76
C ASP A 130 -2.04 4.75 -8.28
N SER A 131 -2.26 5.86 -9.00
CA SER A 131 -2.08 5.95 -10.46
C SER A 131 -1.04 6.98 -10.90
N VAL A 132 -0.87 8.07 -10.14
CA VAL A 132 0.03 9.18 -10.48
C VAL A 132 0.77 9.67 -9.24
N ILE A 133 2.07 9.89 -9.39
CA ILE A 133 2.91 10.63 -8.47
C ILE A 133 3.32 11.92 -9.15
N VAL A 134 3.17 13.04 -8.46
CA VAL A 134 3.65 14.35 -8.93
C VAL A 134 4.78 14.78 -8.02
N ILE A 135 5.98 14.88 -8.59
CA ILE A 135 7.17 15.36 -7.89
C ILE A 135 7.66 16.67 -8.51
N SER A 136 8.47 17.39 -7.76
CA SER A 136 9.12 18.61 -8.22
C SER A 136 10.57 18.67 -7.75
N SER A 137 11.43 19.19 -8.61
CA SER A 137 12.82 19.52 -8.29
C SER A 137 13.10 20.90 -8.86
N TYR A 138 13.58 21.82 -8.02
CA TYR A 138 13.71 23.24 -8.35
C TYR A 138 12.41 23.77 -9.00
N ASP A 139 12.49 24.29 -10.23
CA ASP A 139 11.36 24.85 -10.97
C ASP A 139 10.65 23.83 -11.89
N SER A 140 11.11 22.58 -11.90
CA SER A 140 10.56 21.52 -12.77
C SER A 140 9.57 20.63 -12.03
N ILE A 141 8.46 20.29 -12.69
CA ILE A 141 7.43 19.36 -12.20
C ILE A 141 7.40 18.13 -13.10
N TYR A 142 7.48 16.95 -12.48
CA TYR A 142 7.43 15.67 -13.17
C TYR A 142 6.20 14.88 -12.73
N LYS A 143 5.54 14.25 -13.70
CA LYS A 143 4.40 13.36 -13.46
C LYS A 143 4.82 11.93 -13.79
N LEU A 144 4.78 11.07 -12.80
CA LEU A 144 5.06 9.65 -12.91
C LEU A 144 3.73 8.91 -12.94
N TYR A 145 3.45 8.24 -14.04
CA TYR A 145 2.23 7.46 -14.24
C TYR A 145 2.52 5.99 -13.99
N LYS A 146 1.70 5.32 -13.18
CA LYS A 146 1.84 3.90 -12.91
C LYS A 146 1.63 3.10 -14.18
N ILE A 147 2.47 2.10 -14.41
CA ILE A 147 2.34 1.20 -15.56
C ILE A 147 1.40 0.06 -15.19
N ASP A 148 0.40 -0.20 -16.03
CA ASP A 148 -0.50 -1.34 -15.87
C ASP A 148 0.27 -2.66 -16.02
N LYS A 149 0.14 -3.54 -15.02
CA LYS A 149 0.71 -4.90 -14.98
C LYS A 149 0.29 -5.75 -16.20
N LYS A 150 -0.84 -5.47 -16.83
CA LYS A 150 -1.32 -6.18 -18.02
C LYS A 150 -0.71 -5.68 -19.34
N SER A 151 -0.06 -4.52 -19.33
CA SER A 151 0.48 -3.89 -20.54
C SER A 151 1.67 -4.64 -21.14
N LYS A 152 1.87 -4.52 -22.46
CA LYS A 152 3.07 -5.06 -23.14
C LYS A 152 4.36 -4.47 -22.54
N THR A 153 4.37 -3.16 -22.27
CA THR A 153 5.52 -2.45 -21.68
C THR A 153 5.90 -3.02 -20.32
N PHE A 154 4.93 -3.32 -19.45
CA PHE A 154 5.21 -3.94 -18.15
C PHE A 154 5.92 -5.29 -18.30
N ARG A 155 5.44 -6.14 -19.22
CA ARG A 155 6.07 -7.45 -19.48
C ARG A 155 7.50 -7.30 -19.98
N MET A 156 7.75 -6.31 -20.84
CA MET A 156 9.10 -6.01 -21.33
C MET A 156 10.02 -5.56 -20.19
N LEU A 157 9.57 -4.62 -19.35
CA LEU A 157 10.32 -4.16 -18.17
C LEU A 157 10.62 -5.30 -17.19
N GLN A 158 9.63 -6.15 -16.92
CA GLN A 158 9.80 -7.31 -16.05
C GLN A 158 10.82 -8.30 -16.60
N ASN A 159 10.81 -8.56 -17.92
CA ASN A 159 11.81 -9.41 -18.56
C ASN A 159 13.21 -8.81 -18.46
N THR A 160 13.35 -7.49 -18.65
CA THR A 160 14.65 -6.81 -18.48
C THR A 160 15.14 -6.89 -17.04
N LEU A 161 14.28 -6.61 -16.06
CA LEU A 161 14.59 -6.70 -14.63
C LEU A 161 15.10 -8.11 -14.24
N ASN A 162 14.45 -9.17 -14.74
CA ASN A 162 14.85 -10.55 -14.46
C ASN A 162 16.21 -10.93 -15.06
N ASN A 163 16.72 -10.19 -16.05
CA ASN A 163 18.05 -10.42 -16.61
C ASN A 163 19.13 -9.58 -15.89
N ASP A 164 18.73 -8.55 -15.15
CA ASP A 164 19.64 -7.63 -14.44
C ASP A 164 19.95 -8.09 -13.00
N ILE A 165 19.08 -8.92 -12.39
CA ILE A 165 19.20 -9.49 -11.03
C ILE A 165 19.70 -10.94 -11.12
#